data_AF-A0A7S3AP70-F1
#
_entry.id   AF-A0A7S3AP70-F1
#
_cell.length_a   1.000
_cell.length_b   1.000
_cell.length_c   1.000
_cell.angle_alpha   90.00
_cell.angle_beta   90.00
_cell.angle_gamma   90.00
#
_symmetry.space_group_name_H-M   'P 1'
#
loop_
_entity.id
_entity.type
_entity.pdbx_description
1 polymer ?
#
loop_
_entity_poly.entity_id
_entity_poly.type
_entity_poly.pdbx_seq_one_letter_code
_entity_poly.pdbx_strand_id
1 'polypeptide(L)'
;CSSRGSAAPDLPIELQHRILDLALGSVVRTLCHTLCGLHDALVENLTFSIASKAAFLDPVSIPLKKGLLNPVEAFRSRISRCPSLTCVSLTGCDRVDDNLIEWMITERVHLRRIDLSFCPALTTQTLRLLEAKSASSALWWRVEGCVFEPSPALSAEQVLRNQLYALRMNNDAGLAKCFCFASPSNKQVTGPLPRFSRMIREGYSVMLRWREAYIAEHPIMNMPGWNSGHAIYLVTLLEDSSTDVRAECTSAAAFNWCLEVQGAECGFEGCWMTSSVGSAQLRQVQEPDGTLRGRRVEQPPWGEPVWRAHAVDCRPWDRRG
;
A
#
# COMPACT_ATOMS: atom_id res chain seq x y z
N CYS A 1 28.54 10.77 -53.13
CA CYS A 1 27.64 9.75 -52.58
C CYS A 1 27.54 9.91 -51.07
N SER A 2 26.49 10.59 -50.63
CA SER A 2 26.12 10.80 -49.22
C SER A 2 25.48 9.54 -48.65
N SER A 3 26.17 8.85 -47.74
CA SER A 3 25.60 7.77 -46.94
C SER A 3 24.72 8.37 -45.84
N ARG A 4 23.41 8.39 -46.09
CA ARG A 4 22.40 8.59 -45.05
C ARG A 4 22.52 7.44 -44.06
N GLY A 5 23.12 7.67 -42.90
CA GLY A 5 22.94 6.81 -41.74
C GLY A 5 21.47 6.92 -41.32
N SER A 6 20.70 5.85 -41.47
CA SER A 6 19.35 5.77 -40.94
C SER A 6 19.42 5.91 -39.43
N ALA A 7 18.97 7.04 -38.88
CA ALA A 7 18.67 7.15 -37.47
C ALA A 7 17.64 6.07 -37.15
N ALA A 8 18.01 5.09 -36.32
CA ALA A 8 17.04 4.21 -35.70
C ALA A 8 16.04 5.11 -34.95
N PRO A 9 14.72 4.85 -35.04
CA PRO A 9 13.75 5.64 -34.29
C PRO A 9 14.08 5.54 -32.80
N ASP A 10 14.18 6.70 -32.12
CA ASP A 10 14.37 6.77 -30.68
C ASP A 10 13.29 5.91 -30.01
N LEU A 11 13.71 4.81 -29.40
CA LEU A 11 12.80 3.91 -28.69
C LEU A 11 12.14 4.68 -27.54
N PRO A 12 10.84 4.45 -27.25
CA PRO A 12 10.19 4.94 -26.04
C PRO A 12 10.99 4.57 -24.79
N ILE A 13 11.04 5.48 -23.80
CA ILE A 13 11.91 5.38 -22.62
C ILE A 13 11.61 4.11 -21.81
N GLU A 14 10.34 3.70 -21.77
CA GLU A 14 9.86 2.48 -21.12
C GLU A 14 10.43 1.22 -21.80
N LEU A 15 10.61 1.26 -23.12
CA LEU A 15 11.23 0.19 -23.89
C LEU A 15 12.76 0.19 -23.72
N GLN A 16 13.40 1.34 -23.61
CA GLN A 16 14.84 1.41 -23.31
C GLN A 16 15.14 0.86 -21.90
N HIS A 17 14.35 1.25 -20.90
CA HIS A 17 14.42 0.70 -19.54
C HIS A 17 14.16 -0.81 -19.54
N ARG A 18 13.11 -1.28 -20.22
CA ARG A 18 12.82 -2.72 -20.33
C ARG A 18 13.91 -3.50 -21.05
N ILE A 19 14.52 -2.95 -22.09
CA ILE A 19 15.61 -3.60 -22.82
C ILE A 19 16.85 -3.72 -21.93
N LEU A 20 17.22 -2.67 -21.19
CA LEU A 20 18.31 -2.72 -20.21
C LEU A 20 18.03 -3.75 -19.09
N ASP A 21 16.83 -3.76 -18.53
CA ASP A 21 16.43 -4.71 -17.47
C ASP A 21 16.34 -6.17 -17.97
N LEU A 22 15.86 -6.40 -19.18
CA LEU A 22 15.72 -7.73 -19.77
C LEU A 22 17.06 -8.27 -20.29
N ALA A 23 17.91 -7.41 -20.86
CA ALA A 23 19.20 -7.82 -21.43
C ALA A 23 20.28 -8.05 -20.36
N LEU A 24 20.28 -7.28 -19.27
CA LEU A 24 21.28 -7.42 -18.20
C LEU A 24 20.73 -8.16 -16.98
N GLY A 25 19.43 -8.04 -16.69
CA GLY A 25 18.87 -8.53 -15.42
C GLY A 25 18.89 -10.05 -15.25
N SER A 26 18.76 -10.84 -16.33
CA SER A 26 18.81 -12.31 -16.25
C SER A 26 20.24 -12.83 -16.17
N VAL A 27 21.19 -12.18 -16.86
CA VAL A 27 22.60 -12.59 -16.92
C VAL A 27 23.36 -12.14 -15.66
N VAL A 28 23.14 -10.91 -15.19
CA VAL A 28 23.85 -10.32 -14.03
C VAL A 28 23.44 -10.95 -12.71
N ARG A 29 22.14 -11.28 -12.52
CA ARG A 29 21.62 -11.89 -11.29
C ARG A 29 22.16 -13.28 -11.01
N THR A 30 22.68 -13.95 -12.02
CA THR A 30 23.22 -15.31 -11.92
C THR A 30 24.72 -15.32 -11.60
N LEU A 31 25.41 -14.17 -11.69
CA LEU A 31 26.88 -14.14 -11.74
C LEU A 31 27.57 -13.57 -10.48
N CYS A 32 27.09 -12.50 -9.83
CA CYS A 32 27.72 -11.96 -8.60
C CYS A 32 26.93 -10.81 -7.91
N HIS A 33 26.94 -10.74 -6.57
CA HIS A 33 26.38 -9.63 -5.77
C HIS A 33 26.93 -8.23 -6.14
N THR A 34 28.21 -8.14 -6.54
CA THR A 34 28.85 -6.87 -6.91
C THR A 34 28.29 -6.30 -8.23
N LEU A 35 27.90 -7.19 -9.17
CA LEU A 35 27.29 -6.78 -10.43
C LEU A 35 25.82 -6.37 -10.24
N CYS A 36 25.11 -6.95 -9.28
CA CYS A 36 23.78 -6.47 -8.88
C CYS A 36 23.84 -5.02 -8.35
N GLY A 37 24.84 -4.67 -7.55
CA GLY A 37 25.03 -3.31 -7.06
C GLY A 37 25.33 -2.29 -8.17
N LEU A 38 26.13 -2.68 -9.18
CA LEU A 38 26.41 -1.85 -10.36
C LEU A 38 25.19 -1.67 -11.27
N HIS A 39 24.42 -2.75 -11.49
CA HIS A 39 23.16 -2.69 -12.24
C HIS A 39 22.15 -1.78 -11.55
N ASP A 40 21.97 -1.93 -10.22
CA ASP A 40 21.08 -1.09 -9.43
C ASP A 40 21.52 0.37 -9.48
N ALA A 41 22.81 0.67 -9.33
CA ALA A 41 23.33 2.03 -9.43
C ALA A 41 23.17 2.62 -10.84
N LEU A 42 23.26 1.81 -11.90
CA LEU A 42 23.03 2.23 -13.29
C LEU A 42 21.55 2.54 -13.55
N VAL A 43 20.64 1.66 -13.15
CA VAL A 43 19.19 1.88 -13.24
C VAL A 43 18.80 3.11 -12.44
N GLU A 44 19.32 3.26 -11.22
CA GLU A 44 19.07 4.40 -10.36
C GLU A 44 19.61 5.71 -10.97
N ASN A 45 20.85 5.72 -11.47
CA ASN A 45 21.43 6.91 -12.11
C ASN A 45 20.74 7.27 -13.42
N LEU A 46 20.31 6.30 -14.23
CA LEU A 46 19.54 6.55 -15.45
C LEU A 46 18.16 7.12 -15.11
N THR A 47 17.47 6.54 -14.13
CA THR A 47 16.17 7.00 -13.63
C THR A 47 16.23 8.46 -13.19
N PHE A 48 17.24 8.84 -12.39
CA PHE A 48 17.40 10.23 -11.92
C PHE A 48 17.94 11.19 -12.99
N SER A 49 18.80 10.72 -13.91
CA SER A 49 19.30 11.53 -15.03
C SER A 49 18.17 11.90 -16.00
N ILE A 50 17.27 10.96 -16.27
CA ILE A 50 16.07 11.18 -17.08
C ILE A 50 15.08 12.05 -16.29
N ALA A 51 14.93 11.81 -14.99
CA ALA A 51 14.02 12.61 -14.15
C ALA A 51 14.38 14.09 -14.04
N SER A 52 15.67 14.40 -14.11
CA SER A 52 16.15 15.80 -14.13
C SER A 52 15.91 16.53 -15.45
N LYS A 53 15.54 15.81 -16.52
CA LYS A 53 15.40 16.35 -17.90
C LYS A 53 13.98 16.30 -18.46
N ALA A 54 13.13 15.39 -17.98
CA ALA A 54 11.78 15.20 -18.49
C ALA A 54 10.76 16.02 -17.67
N ALA A 55 9.95 16.85 -18.36
CA ALA A 55 8.85 17.62 -17.76
C ALA A 55 7.60 16.75 -17.45
N PHE A 56 7.57 15.52 -17.94
CA PHE A 56 6.57 14.50 -17.66
C PHE A 56 7.30 13.19 -17.41
N LEU A 57 7.19 12.67 -16.20
CA LEU A 57 7.57 11.30 -15.89
C LEU A 57 6.32 10.59 -15.39
N ASP A 58 6.08 9.41 -15.95
CA ASP A 58 5.32 8.38 -15.25
C ASP A 58 5.93 8.12 -13.86
N PRO A 59 5.16 7.60 -12.90
CA PRO A 59 5.57 7.46 -11.51
C PRO A 59 6.97 6.84 -11.39
N VAL A 60 7.92 7.65 -10.93
CA VAL A 60 9.28 7.19 -10.68
C VAL A 60 9.24 6.34 -9.42
N SER A 61 9.37 5.02 -9.57
CA SER A 61 9.63 4.10 -8.46
C SER A 61 11.12 4.14 -8.14
N ILE A 62 11.49 4.69 -6.98
CA ILE A 62 12.89 4.82 -6.57
C ILE A 62 13.16 3.82 -5.44
N PRO A 63 13.86 2.70 -5.70
CA PRO A 63 14.13 1.72 -4.66
C PRO A 63 15.25 2.20 -3.72
N LEU A 64 14.91 2.52 -2.46
CA LEU A 64 15.90 2.82 -1.42
C LEU A 64 16.44 1.53 -0.77
N LYS A 65 17.50 0.94 -1.34
CA LYS A 65 18.09 -0.32 -0.84
C LYS A 65 18.99 -0.14 0.41
N LYS A 66 19.11 -1.23 1.19
CA LYS A 66 19.77 -1.32 2.52
C LYS A 66 21.27 -0.98 2.60
N GLY A 67 21.97 -0.70 1.50
CA GLY A 67 23.44 -0.63 1.45
C GLY A 67 24.11 0.76 1.51
N LEU A 68 23.35 1.86 1.47
CA LEU A 68 23.93 3.21 1.50
C LEU A 68 24.14 3.69 2.95
N LEU A 69 25.31 4.27 3.22
CA LEU A 69 25.54 5.16 4.36
C LEU A 69 24.74 6.45 4.06
N ASN A 70 23.65 6.65 4.81
CA ASN A 70 22.69 7.76 4.69
C ASN A 70 21.88 7.85 3.37
N PRO A 71 21.00 6.87 3.07
CA PRO A 71 20.20 6.86 1.84
C PRO A 71 19.16 7.98 1.78
N VAL A 72 18.69 8.50 2.92
CA VAL A 72 17.70 9.58 2.97
C VAL A 72 18.31 10.88 2.44
N GLU A 73 19.54 11.21 2.85
CA GLU A 73 20.26 12.37 2.32
C GLU A 73 20.62 12.20 0.84
N ALA A 74 21.06 11.00 0.44
CA ALA A 74 21.33 10.70 -0.97
C ALA A 74 20.06 10.85 -1.83
N PHE A 75 18.93 10.38 -1.34
CA PHE A 75 17.63 10.52 -1.98
C PHE A 75 17.19 11.98 -2.05
N ARG A 76 17.28 12.72 -0.93
CA ARG A 76 16.97 14.15 -0.83
C ARG A 76 17.80 14.97 -1.82
N SER A 77 19.10 14.68 -1.92
CA SER A 77 20.04 15.31 -2.87
C SER A 77 19.70 15.03 -4.34
N ARG A 78 19.07 13.90 -4.64
CA ARG A 78 18.67 13.56 -6.00
C ARG A 78 17.30 14.12 -6.37
N ILE A 79 16.32 14.08 -5.45
CA ILE A 79 15.03 14.75 -5.64
C ILE A 79 15.21 16.26 -5.74
N SER A 80 16.17 16.85 -5.03
CA SER A 80 16.42 18.29 -5.10
C SER A 80 16.73 18.75 -6.53
N ARG A 81 17.36 17.89 -7.34
CA ARG A 81 17.71 18.10 -8.76
C ARG A 81 16.53 17.93 -9.73
N CYS A 82 15.35 17.54 -9.23
CA CYS A 82 14.11 17.37 -9.99
C CYS A 82 13.05 18.37 -9.50
N PRO A 83 13.13 19.66 -9.87
CA PRO A 83 12.20 20.69 -9.40
C PRO A 83 10.78 20.52 -9.98
N SER A 84 10.67 19.93 -11.17
CA SER A 84 9.40 19.73 -11.88
C SER A 84 8.69 18.41 -11.53
N LEU A 85 9.10 17.73 -10.45
CA LEU A 85 8.54 16.43 -10.08
C LEU A 85 7.05 16.56 -9.72
N THR A 86 6.19 15.88 -10.48
CA THR A 86 4.73 15.90 -10.31
C THR A 86 4.18 14.64 -9.66
N CYS A 87 4.87 13.51 -9.79
CA CYS A 87 4.44 12.21 -9.30
C CYS A 87 5.63 11.46 -8.70
N VAL A 88 5.44 10.80 -7.56
CA VAL A 88 6.47 9.96 -6.93
C VAL A 88 5.84 8.76 -6.23
N SER A 89 6.44 7.58 -6.37
CA SER A 89 6.08 6.39 -5.60
C SER A 89 7.28 5.94 -4.79
N LEU A 90 7.06 5.85 -3.47
CA LEU A 90 8.01 5.35 -2.48
C LEU A 90 7.48 4.09 -1.80
N THR A 91 6.54 3.41 -2.46
CA THR A 91 5.88 2.22 -1.94
C THR A 91 6.88 1.20 -1.41
N GLY A 92 6.70 0.73 -0.17
CA GLY A 92 7.57 -0.28 0.45
C GLY A 92 8.92 0.23 0.97
N CYS A 93 9.16 1.55 1.00
CA CYS A 93 10.45 2.08 1.42
C CYS A 93 10.61 2.09 2.95
N ASP A 94 11.40 1.14 3.48
CA ASP A 94 11.69 0.97 4.91
C ASP A 94 12.29 2.19 5.63
N ARG A 95 12.93 3.11 4.88
CA ARG A 95 13.71 4.23 5.44
C ARG A 95 13.10 5.60 5.18
N VAL A 96 11.88 5.65 4.65
CA VAL A 96 11.14 6.91 4.43
C VAL A 96 10.39 7.23 5.72
N ASP A 97 10.75 8.36 6.34
CA ASP A 97 10.18 8.86 7.59
C ASP A 97 9.35 10.13 7.39
N ASP A 98 8.65 10.57 8.44
CA ASP A 98 7.77 11.75 8.37
C ASP A 98 8.52 13.03 7.95
N ASN A 99 9.78 13.19 8.38
CA ASN A 99 10.61 14.36 8.06
C ASN A 99 10.93 14.45 6.56
N LEU A 100 11.24 13.32 5.93
CA LEU A 100 11.47 13.27 4.50
C LEU A 100 10.20 13.67 3.73
N ILE A 101 9.04 13.19 4.16
CA ILE A 101 7.76 13.51 3.51
C ILE A 101 7.41 14.98 3.69
N GLU A 102 7.59 15.54 4.88
CA GLU A 102 7.41 16.95 5.16
C GLU A 102 8.27 17.82 4.23
N TRP A 103 9.55 17.49 4.09
CA TRP A 103 10.44 18.17 3.17
C TRP A 103 9.96 18.05 1.71
N MET A 104 9.56 16.86 1.27
CA MET A 104 9.10 16.63 -0.10
C MET A 104 7.88 17.48 -0.44
N ILE A 105 6.84 17.46 0.39
CA ILE A 105 5.59 18.18 0.11
C ILE A 105 5.74 19.70 0.28
N THR A 106 6.74 20.16 1.05
CA THR A 106 7.04 21.58 1.23
C THR A 106 7.84 22.14 0.06
N GLU A 107 8.93 21.46 -0.31
CA GLU A 107 9.89 21.95 -1.31
C GLU A 107 9.49 21.62 -2.75
N ARG A 108 8.72 20.54 -2.98
CA ARG A 108 8.27 20.15 -4.34
C ARG A 108 6.89 20.73 -4.62
N VAL A 109 6.84 22.02 -4.93
CA VAL A 109 5.58 22.76 -5.17
C VAL A 109 4.74 22.24 -6.35
N HIS A 110 5.39 21.55 -7.30
CA HIS A 110 4.75 20.94 -8.46
C HIS A 110 4.24 19.52 -8.20
N LEU A 111 4.51 18.94 -7.02
CA LEU A 111 4.04 17.60 -6.69
C LEU A 111 2.50 17.59 -6.68
N ARG A 112 1.95 16.60 -7.38
CA ARG A 112 0.50 16.36 -7.53
C ARG A 112 0.11 14.98 -7.07
N ARG A 113 1.03 14.00 -7.07
CA ARG A 113 0.77 12.63 -6.65
C ARG A 113 1.92 12.05 -5.84
N ILE A 114 1.61 11.41 -4.72
CA ILE A 114 2.58 10.70 -3.89
C ILE A 114 2.01 9.36 -3.37
N ASP A 115 2.65 8.24 -3.71
CA ASP A 115 2.31 6.94 -3.13
C ASP A 115 3.37 6.54 -2.11
N LEU A 116 2.96 6.41 -0.85
CA LEU A 116 3.79 6.04 0.28
C LEU A 116 3.41 4.68 0.88
N SER A 117 2.56 3.92 0.19
CA SER A 117 1.99 2.68 0.73
C SER A 117 3.09 1.73 1.19
N PHE A 118 2.85 1.03 2.29
CA PHE A 118 3.75 0.04 2.88
C PHE A 118 5.12 0.61 3.32
N CYS A 119 5.23 1.90 3.62
CA CYS A 119 6.40 2.49 4.28
C CYS A 119 6.25 2.34 5.81
N PRO A 120 6.97 1.41 6.45
CA PRO A 120 6.74 1.05 7.85
C PRO A 120 7.21 2.09 8.88
N ALA A 121 8.02 3.08 8.45
CA ALA A 121 8.56 4.13 9.31
C ALA A 121 7.69 5.40 9.36
N LEU A 122 6.60 5.45 8.59
CA LEU A 122 5.67 6.57 8.59
C LEU A 122 4.68 6.47 9.76
N THR A 123 4.31 7.62 10.30
CA THR A 123 3.37 7.71 11.42
C THR A 123 2.14 8.53 11.05
N THR A 124 1.24 8.71 12.02
CA THR A 124 0.10 9.63 11.92
C THR A 124 0.52 11.07 11.60
N GLN A 125 1.78 11.47 11.86
CA GLN A 125 2.30 12.78 11.46
C GLN A 125 2.25 12.95 9.94
N THR A 126 2.70 11.96 9.15
CA THR A 126 2.59 12.01 7.69
C THR A 126 1.15 12.17 7.21
N LEU A 127 0.18 11.49 7.84
CA LEU A 127 -1.23 11.66 7.48
C LEU A 127 -1.68 13.10 7.62
N ARG A 128 -1.43 13.72 8.78
CA ARG A 128 -1.81 15.12 9.05
C ARG A 128 -1.15 16.09 8.06
N LEU A 129 0.12 15.86 7.73
CA LEU A 129 0.86 16.64 6.75
C LEU A 129 0.23 16.53 5.35
N LEU A 130 -0.11 15.32 4.91
CA LEU A 130 -0.72 15.06 3.61
C LEU A 130 -2.14 15.62 3.54
N GLU A 131 -2.95 15.48 4.60
CA GLU A 131 -4.27 16.07 4.71
C GLU A 131 -4.22 17.60 4.58
N ALA A 132 -3.40 18.26 5.40
CA ALA A 132 -3.21 19.71 5.35
C ALA A 132 -2.76 20.18 3.96
N LYS A 133 -1.82 19.46 3.34
CA LYS A 133 -1.33 19.78 2.00
C LYS A 133 -2.37 19.56 0.92
N SER A 134 -3.14 18.48 0.98
CA SER A 134 -4.20 18.16 0.03
C SER A 134 -5.41 19.10 0.13
N ALA A 135 -5.63 19.71 1.31
CA ALA A 135 -6.62 20.76 1.48
C ALA A 135 -6.19 22.06 0.77
N SER A 136 -4.89 22.36 0.75
CA SER A 136 -4.35 23.60 0.15
C SER A 136 -3.83 23.45 -1.28
N SER A 137 -3.79 22.22 -1.84
CA SER A 137 -3.21 21.95 -3.16
C SER A 137 -3.82 20.71 -3.80
N ALA A 138 -3.69 20.57 -5.12
CA ALA A 138 -4.12 19.37 -5.84
C ALA A 138 -3.14 18.19 -5.64
N LEU A 139 -2.76 17.89 -4.39
CA LEU A 139 -1.94 16.74 -4.02
C LEU A 139 -2.83 15.53 -3.71
N TRP A 140 -2.59 14.44 -4.42
CA TRP A 140 -3.24 13.15 -4.29
C TRP A 140 -2.24 12.23 -3.61
N TRP A 141 -2.68 11.46 -2.62
CA TRP A 141 -1.76 10.66 -1.82
C TRP A 141 -2.34 9.31 -1.46
N ARG A 142 -1.45 8.35 -1.21
CA ARG A 142 -1.77 7.00 -0.73
C ARG A 142 -0.76 6.58 0.34
N VAL A 143 -1.24 5.91 1.39
CA VAL A 143 -0.46 5.52 2.60
C VAL A 143 -0.91 4.15 3.13
N GLU A 144 -1.41 3.28 2.26
CA GLU A 144 -1.95 1.99 2.65
C GLU A 144 -0.92 1.17 3.45
N GLY A 145 -1.31 0.55 4.56
CA GLY A 145 -0.41 -0.33 5.32
C GLY A 145 0.80 0.37 5.96
N CYS A 146 0.71 1.68 6.23
CA CYS A 146 1.78 2.45 6.90
C CYS A 146 1.44 2.77 8.36
N VAL A 147 0.22 3.25 8.61
CA VAL A 147 -0.19 3.79 9.91
C VAL A 147 -1.01 2.77 10.70
N PHE A 148 -0.44 2.29 11.81
CA PHE A 148 -1.04 1.23 12.64
C PHE A 148 -1.48 1.72 14.02
N GLU A 149 -1.88 2.99 14.09
CA GLU A 149 -2.39 3.64 15.30
C GLU A 149 -3.76 4.28 15.02
N PRO A 150 -4.70 4.22 15.98
CA PRO A 150 -5.98 4.92 15.85
C PRO A 150 -5.78 6.42 15.64
N SER A 151 -6.44 6.96 14.62
CA SER A 151 -6.40 8.38 14.30
C SER A 151 -7.72 8.82 13.67
N PRO A 152 -8.23 10.02 14.00
CA PRO A 152 -9.40 10.60 13.32
C PRO A 152 -9.16 10.90 11.84
N ALA A 153 -7.89 10.96 11.42
CA ALA A 153 -7.48 11.13 10.02
C ALA A 153 -7.73 9.87 9.16
N LEU A 154 -7.91 8.70 9.79
CA LEU A 154 -8.14 7.46 9.07
C LEU A 154 -9.62 7.25 8.79
N SER A 155 -9.96 6.92 7.54
CA SER A 155 -11.30 6.45 7.18
C SER A 155 -11.55 5.01 7.68
N ALA A 156 -12.82 4.61 7.76
CA ALA A 156 -13.17 3.24 8.15
C ALA A 156 -12.55 2.18 7.22
N GLU A 157 -12.51 2.42 5.90
CA GLU A 157 -11.88 1.52 4.94
C GLU A 157 -10.36 1.45 5.13
N GLN A 158 -9.70 2.59 5.42
CA GLN A 158 -8.27 2.61 5.71
C GLN A 158 -7.94 1.82 6.98
N VAL A 159 -8.74 1.95 8.04
CA VAL A 159 -8.59 1.15 9.27
C VAL A 159 -8.71 -0.34 8.96
N LEU A 160 -9.74 -0.74 8.20
CA LEU A 160 -9.91 -2.12 7.77
C LEU A 160 -8.71 -2.64 6.96
N ARG A 161 -8.27 -1.88 5.94
CA ARG A 161 -7.11 -2.26 5.12
C ARG A 161 -5.86 -2.41 5.97
N ASN A 162 -5.59 -1.47 6.88
CA ASN A 162 -4.46 -1.54 7.80
C ASN A 162 -4.52 -2.80 8.68
N GLN A 163 -5.70 -3.18 9.18
CA GLN A 163 -5.86 -4.45 9.91
C GLN A 163 -5.56 -5.67 9.04
N LEU A 164 -6.05 -5.72 7.79
CA LEU A 164 -5.76 -6.83 6.87
C LEU A 164 -4.27 -6.95 6.57
N TYR A 165 -3.58 -5.82 6.34
CA TYR A 165 -2.13 -5.81 6.14
C TYR A 165 -1.37 -6.24 7.39
N ALA A 166 -1.81 -5.79 8.57
CA ALA A 166 -1.23 -6.19 9.84
C ALA A 166 -1.36 -7.70 10.09
N LEU A 167 -2.53 -8.28 9.83
CA LEU A 167 -2.78 -9.72 9.95
C LEU A 167 -1.90 -10.53 8.99
N ARG A 168 -1.73 -10.06 7.76
CA ARG A 168 -0.89 -10.72 6.74
C ARG A 168 0.60 -10.74 7.07
N MET A 169 1.09 -9.88 7.97
CA MET A 169 2.47 -10.00 8.50
C MET A 169 2.70 -11.34 9.22
N ASN A 170 1.63 -12.00 9.66
CA ASN A 170 1.62 -13.35 10.25
C ASN A 170 2.67 -13.53 11.37
N ASN A 171 2.81 -12.53 12.23
CA ASN A 171 3.70 -12.52 13.38
C ASN A 171 3.07 -11.72 14.54
N ASP A 172 3.69 -11.73 15.72
CA ASP A 172 3.14 -11.05 16.89
C ASP A 172 3.06 -9.52 16.73
N ALA A 173 4.01 -8.90 16.03
CA ALA A 173 4.00 -7.47 15.76
C ALA A 173 2.81 -7.07 14.87
N GLY A 174 2.50 -7.88 13.86
CA GLY A 174 1.32 -7.70 13.00
C GLY A 174 0.01 -7.87 13.77
N LEU A 175 -0.09 -8.88 14.63
CA LEU A 175 -1.27 -9.05 15.49
C LEU A 175 -1.45 -7.88 16.46
N ALA A 176 -0.37 -7.37 17.05
CA ALA A 176 -0.42 -6.19 17.91
C ALA A 176 -0.93 -4.95 17.15
N LYS A 177 -0.41 -4.71 15.94
CA LYS A 177 -0.86 -3.64 15.04
C LYS A 177 -2.35 -3.76 14.67
N CYS A 178 -2.82 -4.96 14.34
CA CYS A 178 -4.24 -5.20 14.09
C CYS A 178 -5.10 -4.91 15.34
N PHE A 179 -4.62 -5.32 16.51
CA PHE A 179 -5.31 -5.16 17.78
C PHE A 179 -5.37 -3.70 18.26
N CYS A 180 -4.44 -2.84 17.84
CA CYS A 180 -4.49 -1.40 18.10
C CYS A 180 -5.83 -0.78 17.68
N PHE A 181 -6.38 -1.22 16.54
CA PHE A 181 -7.65 -0.74 15.98
C PHE A 181 -8.91 -1.39 16.57
N ALA A 182 -8.80 -2.36 17.48
CA ALA A 182 -9.97 -2.90 18.17
C ALA A 182 -10.53 -1.88 19.17
N SER A 183 -11.83 -1.62 19.09
CA SER A 183 -12.51 -0.68 19.99
C SER A 183 -12.41 -1.16 21.46
N PRO A 184 -12.55 -0.25 22.44
CA PRO A 184 -12.59 -0.63 23.86
C PRO A 184 -13.65 -1.71 24.15
N SER A 185 -14.85 -1.60 23.57
CA SER A 185 -15.93 -2.59 23.71
C SER A 185 -15.53 -3.94 23.11
N ASN A 186 -14.90 -3.97 21.94
CA ASN A 186 -14.42 -5.20 21.31
C ASN A 186 -13.27 -5.85 22.11
N LYS A 187 -12.38 -5.05 22.70
CA LYS A 187 -11.30 -5.51 23.58
C LYS A 187 -11.83 -6.16 24.86
N GLN A 188 -12.96 -5.70 25.39
CA GLN A 188 -13.61 -6.36 26.55
C GLN A 188 -14.08 -7.78 26.20
N VAL A 189 -14.53 -8.01 24.97
CA VAL A 189 -15.00 -9.31 24.48
C VAL A 189 -13.83 -10.25 24.13
N THR A 190 -12.90 -9.77 23.30
CA THR A 190 -11.76 -10.56 22.80
C THR A 190 -10.67 -10.77 23.87
N GLY A 191 -10.63 -9.90 24.87
CA GLY A 191 -9.65 -9.92 25.96
C GLY A 191 -8.29 -9.32 25.55
N PRO A 192 -7.26 -9.47 26.41
CA PRO A 192 -5.96 -8.86 26.18
C PRO A 192 -5.25 -9.45 24.95
N LEU A 193 -4.26 -8.74 24.42
CA LEU A 193 -3.51 -9.10 23.21
C LEU A 193 -3.11 -10.59 23.14
N PRO A 194 -2.58 -11.25 24.20
CA PRO A 194 -2.24 -12.67 24.12
C PRO A 194 -3.45 -13.58 23.83
N ARG A 195 -4.63 -13.24 24.36
CA ARG A 195 -5.88 -13.98 24.08
C ARG A 195 -6.37 -13.72 22.66
N PHE A 196 -6.36 -12.45 22.23
CA PHE A 196 -6.68 -12.08 20.86
C PHE A 196 -5.78 -12.81 19.85
N SER A 197 -4.47 -12.79 20.05
CA SER A 197 -3.51 -13.46 19.17
C SER A 197 -3.74 -14.97 19.09
N ARG A 198 -4.08 -15.61 20.22
CA ARG A 198 -4.45 -17.03 20.24
C ARG A 198 -5.74 -17.29 19.46
N MET A 199 -6.78 -16.50 19.71
CA MET A 199 -8.07 -16.59 19.02
C MET A 199 -7.91 -16.51 17.50
N ILE A 200 -7.12 -15.55 16.99
CA ILE A 200 -6.89 -15.42 15.55
C ILE A 200 -6.16 -16.62 14.97
N ARG A 201 -5.09 -17.10 15.64
CA ARG A 201 -4.30 -18.23 15.15
C ARG A 201 -5.06 -19.55 15.11
N GLU A 202 -5.92 -19.78 16.09
CA GLU A 202 -6.63 -21.05 16.25
C GLU A 202 -7.98 -21.05 15.53
N GLY A 203 -8.74 -19.95 15.61
CA GLY A 203 -10.11 -19.88 15.09
C GLY A 203 -10.28 -19.13 13.77
N TYR A 204 -9.31 -18.29 13.39
CA TYR A 204 -9.41 -17.39 12.23
C TYR A 204 -8.13 -17.39 11.38
N SER A 205 -7.46 -18.53 11.27
CA SER A 205 -6.15 -18.66 10.60
C SER A 205 -6.14 -18.21 9.14
N VAL A 206 -7.27 -18.30 8.44
CA VAL A 206 -7.48 -17.76 7.09
C VAL A 206 -7.15 -16.27 6.99
N MET A 207 -7.38 -15.51 8.07
CA MET A 207 -7.05 -14.07 8.15
C MET A 207 -5.54 -13.81 8.09
N LEU A 208 -4.71 -14.80 8.39
CA LEU A 208 -3.25 -14.68 8.41
C LEU A 208 -2.60 -15.12 7.10
N ARG A 209 -3.31 -15.87 6.25
CA ARG A 209 -2.73 -16.60 5.11
C ARG A 209 -3.41 -16.33 3.78
N TRP A 210 -4.37 -15.40 3.75
CA TRP A 210 -5.09 -15.07 2.53
C TRP A 210 -4.13 -14.63 1.41
N ARG A 211 -4.33 -15.21 0.23
CA ARG A 211 -3.68 -14.80 -1.03
C ARG A 211 -4.34 -13.54 -1.53
N GLU A 212 -5.67 -13.54 -1.60
CA GLU A 212 -6.46 -12.43 -2.11
C GLU A 212 -7.52 -12.00 -1.11
N ALA A 213 -7.79 -10.69 -1.07
CA ALA A 213 -8.85 -10.12 -0.26
C ALA A 213 -9.70 -9.20 -1.12
N TYR A 214 -11.00 -9.20 -0.86
CA TYR A 214 -11.97 -8.31 -1.50
C TYR A 214 -12.75 -7.58 -0.41
N ILE A 215 -12.92 -6.27 -0.59
CA ILE A 215 -13.68 -5.41 0.32
C ILE A 215 -14.86 -4.82 -0.44
N ALA A 216 -16.05 -4.98 0.13
CA ALA A 216 -17.26 -4.33 -0.34
C ALA A 216 -17.97 -3.63 0.82
N GLU A 217 -18.59 -2.48 0.54
CA GLU A 217 -19.51 -1.86 1.50
C GLU A 217 -20.77 -2.71 1.65
N HIS A 218 -21.25 -2.86 2.89
CA HIS A 218 -22.50 -3.58 3.12
C HIS A 218 -23.68 -2.74 2.63
N PRO A 219 -24.65 -3.30 1.87
CA PRO A 219 -25.77 -2.53 1.29
C PRO A 219 -26.59 -1.70 2.27
N ILE A 220 -26.64 -2.13 3.54
CA ILE A 220 -27.34 -1.42 4.61
C ILE A 220 -26.85 0.02 4.81
N MET A 221 -25.58 0.30 4.48
CA MET A 221 -25.00 1.64 4.59
C MET A 221 -25.65 2.64 3.62
N ASN A 222 -26.29 2.16 2.56
CA ASN A 222 -26.99 2.98 1.58
C ASN A 222 -28.48 3.18 1.92
N MET A 223 -28.96 2.63 3.04
CA MET A 223 -30.35 2.79 3.45
C MET A 223 -30.59 4.18 4.07
N PRO A 224 -31.76 4.81 3.82
CA PRO A 224 -32.10 6.08 4.46
C PRO A 224 -32.04 6.00 5.99
N GLY A 225 -31.43 6.99 6.63
CA GLY A 225 -31.28 7.05 8.10
C GLY A 225 -30.09 6.26 8.66
N TRP A 226 -29.19 5.73 7.81
CA TRP A 226 -27.94 5.14 8.27
C TRP A 226 -27.07 6.14 9.04
N ASN A 227 -26.51 5.71 10.17
CA ASN A 227 -25.63 6.53 10.98
C ASN A 227 -24.22 6.56 10.36
N SER A 228 -23.77 7.74 9.95
CA SER A 228 -22.43 7.96 9.37
C SER A 228 -21.27 7.63 10.31
N GLY A 229 -21.53 7.48 11.61
CA GLY A 229 -20.56 7.00 12.61
C GLY A 229 -20.41 5.48 12.67
N HIS A 230 -21.11 4.72 11.81
CA HIS A 230 -20.94 3.27 11.67
C HIS A 230 -20.61 2.89 10.22
N ALA A 231 -19.76 1.89 10.06
CA ALA A 231 -19.41 1.30 8.78
C ALA A 231 -19.40 -0.23 8.90
N ILE A 232 -19.89 -0.91 7.86
CA ILE A 232 -19.86 -2.36 7.76
C ILE A 232 -19.29 -2.74 6.41
N TYR A 233 -18.19 -3.47 6.42
CA TYR A 233 -17.58 -4.00 5.22
C TYR A 233 -17.77 -5.51 5.16
N LEU A 234 -18.17 -5.99 3.98
CA LEU A 234 -18.10 -7.39 3.59
C LEU A 234 -16.68 -7.67 3.11
N VAL A 235 -16.00 -8.58 3.79
CA VAL A 235 -14.61 -8.95 3.50
C VAL A 235 -14.55 -10.41 3.09
N THR A 236 -14.07 -10.67 1.88
CA THR A 236 -13.81 -12.03 1.39
C THR A 236 -12.33 -12.28 1.35
N LEU A 237 -11.88 -13.37 1.98
CA LEU A 237 -10.51 -13.83 2.01
C LEU A 237 -10.40 -15.16 1.27
N LEU A 238 -9.48 -15.21 0.31
CA LEU A 238 -9.18 -16.41 -0.47
C LEU A 238 -7.82 -16.96 -0.04
N GLU A 239 -7.77 -18.22 0.36
CA GLU A 239 -6.56 -18.96 0.71
C GLU A 239 -6.30 -20.06 -0.33
N ASP A 240 -5.03 -20.26 -0.69
CA ASP A 240 -4.63 -21.39 -1.53
C ASP A 240 -4.87 -22.69 -0.76
N SER A 241 -5.77 -23.54 -1.25
CA SER A 241 -6.12 -24.76 -0.50
C SER A 241 -5.17 -25.94 -0.77
N SER A 242 -4.11 -25.80 -1.58
CA SER A 242 -3.18 -26.90 -1.78
C SER A 242 -1.79 -26.51 -2.30
N THR A 243 -0.80 -27.34 -1.96
CA THR A 243 0.52 -27.46 -2.61
C THR A 243 0.45 -28.25 -3.93
N ASP A 244 -0.75 -28.63 -4.39
CA ASP A 244 -0.96 -29.48 -5.54
C ASP A 244 -1.43 -28.65 -6.73
N VAL A 245 -0.58 -28.53 -7.75
CA VAL A 245 -0.77 -27.69 -8.95
C VAL A 245 -2.02 -28.11 -9.76
N ARG A 246 -2.69 -29.21 -9.38
CA ARG A 246 -3.87 -29.76 -10.06
C ARG A 246 -5.19 -29.62 -9.29
N ALA A 247 -5.20 -29.12 -8.06
CA ALA A 247 -6.43 -28.96 -7.29
C ALA A 247 -6.93 -27.50 -7.32
N GLU A 248 -7.94 -27.23 -8.15
CA GLU A 248 -8.74 -26.00 -8.14
C GLU A 248 -9.67 -25.98 -6.91
N CYS A 249 -9.12 -25.95 -5.70
CA CYS A 249 -9.87 -25.52 -4.54
C CYS A 249 -9.16 -24.30 -3.95
N THR A 250 -9.89 -23.19 -3.93
CA THR A 250 -9.50 -22.00 -3.17
C THR A 250 -10.44 -21.98 -1.98
N SER A 251 -9.90 -22.04 -0.76
CA SER A 251 -10.72 -21.92 0.44
C SER A 251 -11.13 -20.45 0.58
N ALA A 252 -12.43 -20.19 0.66
CA ALA A 252 -12.95 -18.83 0.79
C ALA A 252 -13.63 -18.66 2.15
N ALA A 253 -13.28 -17.60 2.86
CA ALA A 253 -13.95 -17.18 4.08
C ALA A 253 -14.49 -15.75 3.92
N ALA A 254 -15.70 -15.50 4.41
CA ALA A 254 -16.32 -14.19 4.35
C ALA A 254 -16.63 -13.66 5.76
N PHE A 255 -16.49 -12.36 5.95
CA PHE A 255 -16.68 -11.68 7.23
C PHE A 255 -17.46 -10.38 7.08
N ASN A 256 -18.31 -10.09 8.06
CA ASN A 256 -18.84 -8.75 8.33
C ASN A 256 -17.86 -8.06 9.28
N TRP A 257 -17.22 -7.00 8.80
CA TRP A 257 -16.28 -6.18 9.58
C TRP A 257 -16.96 -4.88 9.97
N CYS A 258 -17.32 -4.75 11.24
CA CYS A 258 -18.07 -3.60 11.76
C CYS A 258 -17.11 -2.62 12.43
N LEU A 259 -17.20 -1.35 12.05
CA LEU A 259 -16.45 -0.26 12.62
C LEU A 259 -17.40 0.84 13.12
N GLU A 260 -16.96 1.54 14.15
CA GLU A 260 -17.68 2.69 14.70
C GLU A 260 -16.70 3.79 15.12
N VAL A 261 -17.15 5.03 14.97
CA VAL A 261 -16.43 6.21 15.48
C VAL A 261 -16.53 6.23 16.99
N GLN A 262 -15.39 6.40 17.65
CA GLN A 262 -15.29 6.39 19.11
C GLN A 262 -15.56 7.78 19.72
N GLY A 263 -16.14 7.79 20.92
CA GLY A 263 -16.34 8.99 21.73
C GLY A 263 -15.11 9.38 22.56
N ALA A 264 -15.20 10.52 23.26
CA ALA A 264 -14.11 11.07 24.06
C ALA A 264 -13.79 10.22 25.31
N GLU A 265 -14.79 9.54 25.87
CA GLU A 265 -14.71 8.76 27.10
C GLU A 265 -13.68 7.63 27.07
N CYS A 266 -13.30 7.16 25.87
CA CYS A 266 -12.34 6.09 25.70
C CYS A 266 -10.96 6.53 25.20
N GLY A 267 -10.71 7.85 25.09
CA GLY A 267 -9.43 8.41 24.66
C GLY A 267 -9.14 8.25 23.16
N PHE A 268 -10.13 7.84 22.36
CA PHE A 268 -10.02 7.65 20.91
C PHE A 268 -11.00 8.53 20.14
N GLU A 269 -11.38 9.68 20.68
CA GLU A 269 -12.38 10.58 20.10
C GLU A 269 -12.21 10.76 18.59
N GLY A 270 -13.26 10.48 17.82
CA GLY A 270 -13.27 10.64 16.37
C GLY A 270 -12.53 9.54 15.59
N CYS A 271 -11.84 8.61 16.25
CA CYS A 271 -11.18 7.49 15.57
C CYS A 271 -12.20 6.44 15.13
N TRP A 272 -12.07 5.94 13.91
CA TRP A 272 -12.71 4.68 13.51
C TRP A 272 -12.00 3.49 14.16
N MET A 273 -12.78 2.61 14.80
CA MET A 273 -12.26 1.38 15.42
C MET A 273 -13.21 0.20 15.19
N THR A 274 -12.68 -1.01 15.15
CA THR A 274 -13.46 -2.22 14.93
C THR A 274 -14.24 -2.61 16.18
N SER A 275 -15.56 -2.60 16.08
CA SER A 275 -16.46 -3.02 17.16
C SER A 275 -16.75 -4.52 17.14
N SER A 276 -16.79 -5.15 15.96
CA SER A 276 -16.94 -6.61 15.84
C SER A 276 -16.48 -7.13 14.48
N VAL A 277 -16.06 -8.39 14.45
CA VAL A 277 -15.86 -9.17 13.21
C VAL A 277 -16.64 -10.47 13.34
N GLY A 278 -17.60 -10.70 12.45
CA GLY A 278 -18.43 -11.89 12.43
C GLY A 278 -18.38 -12.62 11.11
N SER A 279 -18.60 -13.93 11.09
CA SER A 279 -18.70 -14.68 9.83
C SER A 279 -19.86 -14.17 8.98
N ALA A 280 -19.62 -14.00 7.68
CA ALA A 280 -20.64 -13.73 6.68
C ALA A 280 -20.87 -14.98 5.82
N GLN A 281 -22.05 -15.08 5.23
CA GLN A 281 -22.33 -16.15 4.27
C GLN A 281 -21.68 -15.81 2.93
N LEU A 282 -21.04 -16.79 2.26
CA LEU A 282 -20.42 -16.57 0.95
C LEU A 282 -21.40 -16.01 -0.10
N ARG A 283 -22.69 -16.36 0.00
CA ARG A 283 -23.74 -15.83 -0.88
C ARG A 283 -23.95 -14.32 -0.74
N GLN A 284 -23.60 -13.72 0.40
CA GLN A 284 -23.70 -12.26 0.61
C GLN A 284 -22.59 -11.49 -0.12
N VAL A 285 -21.50 -12.18 -0.49
CA VAL A 285 -20.31 -11.61 -1.11
C VAL A 285 -20.10 -12.07 -2.55
N GLN A 286 -21.09 -12.76 -3.12
CA GLN A 286 -21.09 -13.19 -4.52
C GLN A 286 -22.17 -12.43 -5.29
N GLU A 287 -21.81 -11.94 -6.48
CA GLU A 287 -22.76 -11.44 -7.46
C GLU A 287 -23.50 -12.61 -8.14
N PRO A 288 -24.64 -12.36 -8.82
CA PRO A 288 -25.43 -13.42 -9.47
C PRO A 288 -24.66 -14.26 -10.50
N ASP A 289 -23.60 -13.70 -11.09
CA ASP A 289 -22.72 -14.36 -12.05
C ASP A 289 -21.61 -15.21 -11.38
N GLY A 290 -21.60 -15.27 -10.04
CA GLY A 290 -20.63 -16.01 -9.24
C GLY A 290 -19.34 -15.24 -8.95
N THR A 291 -19.18 -14.02 -9.46
CA THR A 291 -18.01 -13.18 -9.14
C THR A 291 -18.06 -12.67 -7.70
N LEU A 292 -16.89 -12.42 -7.11
CA LEU A 292 -16.83 -11.85 -5.76
C LEU A 292 -17.14 -10.36 -5.80
N ARG A 293 -18.01 -9.92 -4.90
CA ARG A 293 -18.33 -8.52 -4.69
C ARG A 293 -17.13 -7.79 -4.10
N GLY A 294 -16.94 -6.55 -4.56
CA GLY A 294 -16.03 -5.60 -3.94
C GLY A 294 -14.74 -5.36 -4.72
N ARG A 295 -13.94 -4.43 -4.20
CA ARG A 295 -12.63 -4.11 -4.77
C ARG A 295 -11.59 -5.06 -4.20
N ARG A 296 -10.74 -5.60 -5.08
CA ARG A 296 -9.57 -6.37 -4.66
C ARG A 296 -8.64 -5.47 -3.86
N VAL A 297 -8.20 -5.95 -2.70
CA VAL A 297 -7.21 -5.26 -1.88
C VAL A 297 -5.86 -5.34 -2.58
N GLU A 298 -5.25 -4.18 -2.87
CA GLU A 298 -3.92 -4.12 -3.47
C GLU A 298 -2.91 -4.80 -2.54
N GLN A 299 -2.03 -5.61 -3.12
CA GLN A 299 -1.02 -6.31 -2.34
C GLN A 299 0.25 -5.48 -2.28
N PRO A 300 0.86 -5.36 -1.10
CA PRO A 300 2.22 -4.86 -1.01
C PRO A 300 3.18 -5.71 -1.86
N PRO A 301 4.24 -5.11 -2.42
CA PRO A 301 5.30 -5.82 -3.13
C PRO A 301 6.24 -6.57 -2.16
N TRP A 302 5.70 -7.38 -1.23
CA TRP A 302 6.53 -8.16 -0.32
C TRP A 302 7.11 -9.37 -1.06
N GLY A 303 8.40 -9.32 -1.38
CA GLY A 303 9.16 -10.44 -1.97
C GLY A 303 9.47 -10.31 -3.47
N GLU A 304 8.79 -9.42 -4.19
CA GLU A 304 9.19 -8.99 -5.53
C GLU A 304 9.69 -7.54 -5.48
N PRO A 305 10.74 -7.18 -6.25
CA PRO A 305 11.15 -5.79 -6.35
C PRO A 305 9.98 -4.93 -6.81
N VAL A 306 9.70 -3.84 -6.09
CA VAL A 306 8.63 -2.85 -6.33
C VAL A 306 8.51 -2.42 -7.80
N TRP A 307 9.59 -2.49 -8.58
CA TRP A 307 9.61 -2.15 -10.00
C TRP A 307 8.96 -3.17 -10.95
N ARG A 308 8.63 -4.39 -10.51
CA ARG A 308 7.90 -5.39 -11.32
C ARG A 308 6.38 -5.27 -11.22
N ALA A 309 5.87 -4.63 -10.17
CA ALA A 309 4.45 -4.59 -9.90
C ALA A 309 3.82 -3.33 -10.51
N HIS A 310 3.20 -3.55 -11.68
CA HIS A 310 2.16 -2.73 -12.29
C HIS A 310 2.55 -1.35 -12.84
N ALA A 311 2.16 -1.12 -14.09
CA ALA A 311 1.84 0.22 -14.56
C ALA A 311 0.83 0.80 -13.55
N VAL A 312 1.25 1.79 -12.78
CA VAL A 312 0.38 2.51 -11.85
C VAL A 312 -0.76 3.06 -12.68
N ASP A 313 -1.97 2.53 -12.49
CA ASP A 313 -3.14 2.93 -13.26
C ASP A 313 -3.32 4.45 -13.09
N CYS A 314 -3.24 5.20 -14.20
CA CYS A 314 -3.28 6.66 -14.25
C CYS A 314 -4.67 7.24 -13.89
N ARG A 315 -5.55 6.43 -13.28
CA ARG A 315 -6.85 6.88 -12.82
C ARG A 315 -6.71 7.83 -11.63
N PRO A 316 -7.66 8.76 -11.50
CA PRO A 316 -7.89 9.48 -10.25
C PRO A 316 -7.88 8.56 -9.01
N TRP A 317 -6.88 8.67 -8.13
CA TRP A 317 -6.96 8.14 -6.75
C TRP A 317 -8.04 8.90 -5.97
N ASP A 318 -8.89 8.23 -5.18
CA ASP A 318 -9.88 8.97 -4.37
C ASP A 318 -9.15 9.98 -3.46
N ARG A 319 -9.72 11.19 -3.27
CA ARG A 319 -9.12 12.23 -2.43
C ARG A 319 -9.07 11.86 -0.95
N ARG A 320 -9.64 10.71 -0.58
CA ARG A 320 -9.70 10.18 0.79
C ARG A 320 -8.88 8.90 1.01
N GLY A 321 -7.97 8.59 0.08
CA GLY A 321 -7.03 7.47 0.15
C GLY A 321 -7.64 6.14 -0.27
#